data_AF-A0AA38CXZ1-F1
#
_entry.id   AF-A0AA38CXZ1-F1
#
_cell.length_a   1.000
_cell.length_b   1.000
_cell.length_c   1.000
_cell.angle_alpha   90.00
_cell.angle_beta   90.00
_cell.angle_gamma   90.00
#
_symmetry.space_group_name_H-M   'P 1'
#
loop_
_entity.id
_entity.type
_entity.pdbx_description
1 polymer ?
#
loop_
_entity_poly.entity_id
_entity_poly.type
_entity_poly.pdbx_seq_one_letter_code
_entity_poly.pdbx_strand_id
1 'polypeptide(L)' 'MIAKVIAYADTRFEALMKMQRALSELVTDGVVTNAEFQLDLISHPKVLSGDYNTAFLQEEFLPNWTPED' A
#
# COMPACT_ATOMS: atom_id res chain seq x y z
N MET A 1 -15.27 3.98 -4.38
CA MET A 1 -14.20 3.27 -5.11
C MET A 1 -13.94 4.02 -6.40
N ILE A 2 -12.71 4.51 -6.64
CA ILE A 2 -12.35 5.34 -7.82
C ILE A 2 -11.72 4.45 -8.91
N ALA A 3 -10.68 3.68 -8.55
CA ALA A 3 -9.96 2.81 -9.48
C ALA A 3 -9.41 1.56 -8.79
N LYS A 4 -8.92 0.60 -9.59
CA LYS A 4 -8.12 -0.54 -9.14
C LYS A 4 -6.75 -0.48 -9.81
N VAL A 5 -5.68 -0.36 -9.03
CA VAL A 5 -4.29 -0.43 -9.51
C VAL A 5 -3.81 -1.87 -9.35
N ILE A 6 -3.28 -2.46 -10.41
CA ILE A 6 -2.82 -3.86 -10.43
C ILE A 6 -1.42 -3.89 -11.02
N ALA A 7 -0.48 -4.50 -10.31
CA ALA A 7 0.89 -4.71 -10.76
C ALA A 7 1.17 -6.20 -10.94
N TYR A 8 1.99 -6.53 -11.94
CA TYR A 8 2.41 -7.90 -12.24
C TYR A 8 3.92 -7.95 -12.55
N ALA A 9 4.57 -9.00 -12.06
CA ALA A 9 5.96 -9.34 -12.33
C ALA A 9 6.20 -10.83 -12.06
N ASP A 10 7.39 -11.31 -12.40
CA ASP A 10 7.78 -12.71 -12.23
C ASP A 10 8.00 -13.06 -10.76
N THR A 11 8.44 -12.08 -9.95
CA THR A 11 8.57 -12.25 -8.50
C THR A 11 7.63 -11.31 -7.74
N ARG A 12 7.24 -11.76 -6.54
CA ARG A 12 6.43 -10.95 -5.62
C ARG A 12 7.09 -9.62 -5.27
N PHE A 13 8.41 -9.66 -5.05
CA PHE A 13 9.19 -8.47 -4.73
C PHE A 13 9.13 -7.44 -5.87
N GLU A 14 9.35 -7.86 -7.13
CA GLU A 14 9.24 -6.98 -8.29
C GLU A 14 7.82 -6.43 -8.49
N ALA A 15 6.79 -7.24 -8.22
CA ALA A 15 5.40 -6.80 -8.31
C ALA A 15 5.10 -5.71 -7.27
N LEU A 16 5.63 -5.85 -6.05
CA LEU A 16 5.53 -4.83 -5.01
C LEU A 16 6.29 -3.55 -5.37
N MET A 17 7.51 -3.66 -5.92
CA MET A 17 8.27 -2.49 -6.40
C MET A 17 7.52 -1.74 -7.50
N LYS A 18 6.92 -2.46 -8.46
CA LYS A 18 6.06 -1.87 -9.50
C LYS A 18 4.82 -1.20 -8.89
N MET A 19 4.20 -1.83 -7.89
CA MET A 19 3.04 -1.25 -7.20
C MET A 19 3.40 0.03 -6.44
N GLN A 20 4.51 0.04 -5.70
CA GLN A 20 5.00 1.23 -5.00
C GLN A 20 5.22 2.38 -5.97
N ARG A 21 5.88 2.13 -7.10
CA ARG A 21 6.05 3.13 -8.16
C ARG A 21 4.71 3.60 -8.74
N ALA A 22 3.77 2.69 -9.00
CA ALA A 22 2.46 3.04 -9.55
C ALA A 22 1.64 3.91 -8.58
N LEU A 23 1.72 3.64 -7.27
CA LEU A 23 1.05 4.45 -6.25
C LEU A 23 1.76 5.80 -6.02
N SER A 24 3.09 5.86 -6.08
CA SER A 24 3.85 7.11 -5.93
C SER A 24 3.65 8.06 -7.12
N GLU A 25 3.38 7.52 -8.30
CA GLU A 25 3.06 8.29 -9.51
C GLU A 25 1.55 8.55 -9.67
N LEU A 26 0.71 8.08 -8.73
CA LEU A 26 -0.75 8.24 -8.81
C LEU A 26 -1.15 9.68 -8.46
N VAL A 27 -1.54 10.44 -9.48
CA VAL A 27 -2.05 11.80 -9.31
C VAL A 27 -3.58 11.79 -9.21
N THR A 28 -4.11 12.33 -8.12
CA THR A 28 -5.55 12.56 -7.91
C THR A 28 -5.78 13.99 -7.46
N ASP A 29 -6.78 14.66 -8.02
CA ASP A 29 -7.11 16.05 -7.70
C ASP A 29 -8.58 16.19 -7.27
N GLY A 30 -8.85 17.17 -6.41
CA GLY A 30 -10.20 17.56 -5.95
C GLY A 30 -10.86 16.62 -4.94
N VAL A 31 -10.21 15.55 -4.50
CA VAL A 31 -10.73 14.62 -3.49
C VAL A 31 -9.61 14.07 -2.59
N VAL A 32 -9.91 13.86 -1.32
CA VAL A 32 -9.05 13.09 -0.41
C VAL A 32 -9.10 11.62 -0.83
N THR A 33 -7.94 10.99 -0.96
CA THR A 33 -7.82 9.59 -1.39
C THR A 33 -7.07 8.76 -0.36
N ASN A 34 -7.18 7.44 -0.49
CA ASN A 34 -6.45 6.49 0.35
C ASN A 34 -5.16 5.98 -0.33
N ALA A 35 -4.58 6.76 -1.26
CA ALA A 35 -3.40 6.36 -2.02
C ALA A 35 -2.16 6.23 -1.12
N GLU A 36 -1.95 7.20 -0.23
CA GLU A 36 -0.85 7.22 0.74
C GLU A 36 -0.93 6.04 1.71
N PHE A 37 -2.10 5.85 2.34
CA PHE A 37 -2.38 4.67 3.18
C PHE A 37 -2.04 3.34 2.46
N GLN A 38 -2.40 3.21 1.18
CA GLN A 38 -2.07 2.01 0.40
C GLN A 38 -0.56 1.87 0.17
N LEU A 39 0.14 2.97 -0.11
CA LEU A 39 1.59 3.00 -0.31
C LEU A 39 2.34 2.58 0.97
N ASP A 40 1.94 3.10 2.12
CA ASP A 40 2.54 2.74 3.41
C ASP A 40 2.28 1.28 3.77
N LEU A 41 1.05 0.81 3.55
CA LEU A 41 0.67 -0.56 3.84
C LEU A 41 1.52 -1.55 3.03
N ILE A 42 1.68 -1.34 1.71
CA ILE A 42 2.48 -2.25 0.88
C ILE A 42 3.98 -2.17 1.17
N SER A 43 4.43 -1.07 1.77
CA SER A 43 5.82 -0.83 2.17
C SER A 43 6.15 -1.38 3.56
N HIS A 44 5.13 -1.78 4.34
CA HIS A 44 5.32 -2.29 5.70
C HIS A 44 6.13 -3.61 5.70
N PRO A 45 7.12 -3.79 6.60
CA PRO A 45 8.00 -4.98 6.63
C PRO A 45 7.25 -6.31 6.68
N LYS A 46 6.16 -6.41 7.47
CA LYS A 46 5.31 -7.61 7.51
C LYS A 46 4.62 -7.90 6.19
N VAL A 47 4.20 -6.86 5.47
CA VAL A 47 3.64 -7.03 4.13
C VAL A 47 4.77 -7.46 3.20
N LEU A 48 5.94 -6.82 3.21
CA LEU A 48 7.08 -7.22 2.38
C LEU A 48 7.53 -8.68 2.63
N SER A 49 7.52 -9.16 3.88
CA SER A 49 7.88 -10.55 4.23
C SER A 49 6.76 -11.57 3.96
N GLY A 50 5.51 -11.13 3.86
CA GLY A 50 4.36 -12.03 3.75
C GLY A 50 3.85 -12.56 5.09
N ASP A 51 4.36 -12.06 6.22
CA ASP A 51 4.00 -12.49 7.58
C ASP A 51 2.88 -11.62 8.16
N TYR A 52 1.65 -11.82 7.66
CA TYR A 52 0.46 -11.12 8.13
C TYR A 52 -0.79 -12.01 8.04
N ASN A 53 -1.82 -11.64 8.78
CA ASN A 53 -3.11 -12.32 8.79
C ASN A 53 -4.26 -11.30 8.59
N THR A 54 -5.50 -11.74 8.74
CA THR A 54 -6.68 -10.88 8.58
C THR A 54 -6.84 -9.82 9.68
N ALA A 55 -6.19 -10.00 10.84
CA ALA A 55 -6.24 -9.07 11.96
C ALA A 55 -5.11 -8.02 11.94
N PHE A 56 -4.02 -8.29 11.21
CA PHE A 56 -2.83 -7.42 11.10
C PHE A 56 -3.18 -5.94 10.89
N LEU A 57 -4.14 -5.65 10.01
CA LEU A 57 -4.52 -4.28 9.72
C LEU A 57 -5.05 -3.55 10.96
N GLN A 58 -5.89 -4.21 11.76
CA GLN A 58 -6.54 -3.62 12.93
C GLN A 58 -5.65 -3.61 14.17
N GLU A 59 -4.88 -4.67 14.37
CA GLU A 59 -4.11 -4.88 15.61
C GLU A 59 -2.72 -4.24 15.56
N GLU A 60 -2.13 -4.09 14.37
CA GLU A 60 -0.74 -3.67 14.23
C GLU A 60 -0.54 -2.45 13.34
N PHE A 61 -1.15 -2.42 12.15
CA PHE A 61 -0.90 -1.33 11.21
C PHE A 61 -1.63 -0.03 11.59
N LEU A 62 -2.97 -0.07 11.68
CA LEU A 62 -3.79 1.13 11.94
C LEU A 62 -3.47 1.84 13.27
N PRO A 63 -3.19 1.16 14.40
CA PRO A 63 -2.87 1.84 15.65
C PRO A 63 -1.56 2.65 15.60
N ASN A 64 -0.65 2.29 14.69
CA ASN A 64 0.66 2.90 14.56
C ASN A 64 0.79 3.78 13.30
N TRP A 65 -0.22 3.75 12.41
CA TRP A 65 -0.19 4.50 11.17
C TRP A 65 -0.72 5.91 11.38
N THR A 66 0.07 6.90 10.99
CA THR A 66 -0.29 8.30 10.91
C THR A 66 0.01 8.78 9.49
N PRO A 67 -0.94 9.44 8.81
CA PRO A 67 -0.63 10.10 7.53
C PRO A 67 0.54 11.07 7.71
N GLU A 68 1.38 11.20 6.69
CA GLU A 68 2.30 12.32 6.57
C GLU A 68 1.47 13.61 6.33
N ASP A 69 1.91 14.72 6.93
CA ASP A 69 1.23 16.03 6.86
C ASP A 69 1.29 16.67 5.45
#